data_AF-A0A929CKA7-F1
#
_entry.id   AF-A0A929CKA7-F1
#
_cell.length_a   1.000
_cell.length_b   1.000
_cell.length_c   1.000
_cell.angle_alpha   90.00
_cell.angle_beta   90.00
_cell.angle_gamma   90.00
#
_symmetry.space_group_name_H-M   'P 1'
#
loop_
_entity.id
_entity.type
_entity.pdbx_description
1 polymer ?
#
loop_
_entity_poly.entity_id
_entity_poly.type
_entity_poly.pdbx_seq_one_letter_code
_entity_poly.pdbx_strand_id
1 'polypeptide(L)'
;MPTDVSIITTYRCQMRCKMCDIWAHPTRKNEEIQAKDLEILPQFKFANITGGEPFVRLDLEDIIEVMYTKADRIVISTSGWHTKKIIKLAERFPDIGIRVSIEGLPIMNDELRGREGGFDRGIRTLLSLKEMGIKDIGFGQTVSNKNSHDLLPLYELSKSLGMEFATASFHNSFYFHRDDNIVTNKDEVTANFSELIERLMKENKPKSWFRAFFNLGLINYIREQPRMLPCEAGTANFFIEPNGDVYPCNGLEEHYWKETMGNIKEVQSFEELWFSEKAENVRNKVRTCPKNCWMVGTAAPVMKKYIYHPAKWVVKNKIKSLLGRPICTDMVPKCDVGQDPLQGDLRGGLTTSSTSNIKGTGLITEMFEDERLKLIDEIEEENK
;
A
#
# COMPACT_ATOMS: atom_id res chain seq x y z
N MET A 1 -8.09 -18.28 8.08
CA MET A 1 -8.10 -17.64 6.74
C MET A 1 -7.73 -16.18 6.86
N PRO A 2 -7.05 -15.60 5.86
CA PRO A 2 -6.73 -14.17 5.82
C PRO A 2 -8.00 -13.31 5.70
N THR A 3 -7.95 -12.08 6.17
CA THR A 3 -9.09 -11.15 6.13
C THR A 3 -9.01 -10.12 5.01
N ASP A 4 -7.80 -9.85 4.51
CA ASP A 4 -7.53 -8.79 3.54
C ASP A 4 -6.59 -9.31 2.44
N VAL A 5 -6.77 -8.84 1.20
CA VAL A 5 -5.90 -9.17 0.08
C VAL A 5 -5.54 -7.91 -0.72
N SER A 6 -4.33 -7.85 -1.26
CA SER A 6 -3.97 -6.87 -2.29
C SER A 6 -3.59 -7.60 -3.57
N ILE A 7 -4.23 -7.26 -4.67
CA ILE A 7 -4.01 -7.89 -5.98
C ILE A 7 -3.33 -6.89 -6.87
N ILE A 8 -2.07 -7.18 -7.20
CA ILE A 8 -1.28 -6.43 -8.15
C ILE A 8 -1.58 -7.02 -9.52
N THR A 9 -2.40 -6.32 -10.29
CA THR A 9 -2.94 -6.84 -11.54
C THR A 9 -1.94 -6.77 -12.70
N THR A 10 -0.98 -5.86 -12.63
CA THR A 10 0.04 -5.63 -13.67
C THR A 10 1.21 -4.84 -13.07
N TYR A 11 2.38 -4.83 -13.71
CA TYR A 11 3.45 -3.84 -13.45
C TYR A 11 3.48 -2.72 -14.50
N ARG A 12 2.67 -2.82 -15.56
CA ARG A 12 2.57 -1.81 -16.61
C ARG A 12 2.02 -0.51 -16.02
N CYS A 13 2.75 0.59 -16.22
CA CYS A 13 2.37 1.90 -15.68
C CYS A 13 2.88 3.03 -16.58
N GLN A 14 2.00 3.99 -16.85
CA GLN A 14 2.26 5.19 -17.64
C GLN A 14 2.89 6.34 -16.83
N MET A 15 2.99 6.20 -15.50
CA MET A 15 3.57 7.23 -14.65
C MET A 15 5.09 7.02 -14.52
N ARG A 16 5.86 8.07 -14.22
CA ARG A 16 7.34 8.01 -14.08
C ARG A 16 7.78 8.40 -12.68
N CYS A 17 7.51 7.47 -11.78
CA CYS A 17 7.62 7.58 -10.34
C CYS A 17 8.99 8.08 -9.87
N LYS A 18 9.13 9.12 -9.03
CA LYS A 18 10.42 9.34 -8.35
C LYS A 18 10.68 8.33 -7.22
N MET A 19 9.63 7.85 -6.57
CA MET A 19 9.69 6.90 -5.47
C MET A 19 9.50 5.43 -5.89
N CYS A 20 9.30 5.17 -7.19
CA CYS A 20 8.90 3.86 -7.70
C CYS A 20 9.30 3.70 -9.18
N ASP A 21 10.05 2.66 -9.50
CA ASP A 21 10.53 2.34 -10.84
C ASP A 21 9.78 1.18 -11.50
N ILE A 22 8.61 0.78 -10.96
CA ILE A 22 7.79 -0.31 -11.51
C ILE A 22 7.50 -0.17 -13.02
N TRP A 23 7.37 1.07 -13.50
CA TRP A 23 7.15 1.39 -14.91
C TRP A 23 8.29 0.94 -15.82
N ALA A 24 9.52 0.85 -15.29
CA ALA A 24 10.70 0.37 -15.99
C ALA A 24 10.82 -1.17 -15.96
N HIS A 25 9.90 -1.85 -15.28
CA HIS A 25 9.84 -3.30 -15.16
C HIS A 25 8.42 -3.83 -15.53
N PRO A 26 7.88 -3.50 -16.71
CA PRO A 26 6.53 -3.90 -17.07
C PRO A 26 6.40 -5.42 -17.23
N THR A 27 5.24 -5.95 -16.87
CA THR A 27 4.86 -7.35 -17.09
C THR A 27 4.40 -7.59 -18.52
N ARG A 28 4.64 -8.81 -19.03
CA ARG A 28 4.01 -9.23 -20.30
C ARG A 28 2.53 -9.50 -20.09
N LYS A 29 1.68 -9.02 -21.01
CA LYS A 29 0.21 -9.13 -20.89
C LYS A 29 -0.27 -10.60 -20.73
N ASN A 30 0.42 -11.55 -21.35
CA ASN A 30 0.08 -12.98 -21.31
C ASN A 30 0.53 -13.70 -20.02
N GLU A 31 1.37 -13.08 -19.20
CA GLU A 31 1.82 -13.62 -17.91
C GLU A 31 0.92 -13.15 -16.76
N GLU A 32 0.13 -12.09 -16.98
CA GLU A 32 -0.75 -11.49 -15.98
C GLU A 32 -1.92 -12.42 -15.60
N ILE A 33 -2.26 -12.46 -14.32
CA ILE A 33 -3.43 -13.14 -13.75
C ILE A 33 -4.70 -12.74 -14.51
N GLN A 34 -5.55 -13.72 -14.77
CA GLN A 34 -6.86 -13.55 -15.38
C GLN A 34 -7.94 -13.62 -14.30
N ALA A 35 -9.15 -13.12 -14.59
CA ALA A 35 -10.26 -13.16 -13.65
C ALA A 35 -10.53 -14.58 -13.09
N LYS A 36 -10.48 -15.60 -13.96
CA LYS A 36 -10.64 -17.02 -13.59
C LYS A 36 -9.63 -17.50 -12.54
N ASP A 37 -8.41 -16.96 -12.54
CA ASP A 37 -7.35 -17.40 -11.62
C ASP A 37 -7.67 -16.97 -10.18
N LEU A 38 -8.53 -15.96 -10.01
CA LEU A 38 -8.96 -15.41 -8.73
C LEU A 38 -10.19 -16.14 -8.15
N GLU A 39 -10.83 -17.03 -8.92
CA GLU A 39 -12.01 -17.77 -8.47
C GLU A 39 -11.72 -18.73 -7.31
N ILE A 40 -10.47 -19.18 -7.17
CA ILE A 40 -10.07 -20.06 -6.06
C ILE A 40 -9.96 -19.33 -4.72
N LEU A 41 -9.95 -17.99 -4.72
CA LEU A 41 -9.75 -17.20 -3.52
C LEU A 41 -10.91 -17.36 -2.52
N PRO A 42 -10.64 -17.27 -1.21
CA PRO A 42 -11.65 -17.29 -0.16
C PRO A 42 -12.39 -15.95 -0.06
N GLN A 43 -13.31 -15.85 0.91
CA GLN A 43 -13.95 -14.58 1.27
C GLN A 43 -13.02 -13.66 2.06
N PHE A 44 -13.05 -12.37 1.74
CA PHE A 44 -12.29 -11.31 2.38
C PHE A 44 -13.21 -10.20 2.90
N LYS A 45 -12.76 -9.51 3.94
CA LYS A 45 -13.39 -8.26 4.39
C LYS A 45 -13.00 -7.08 3.51
N PHE A 46 -11.84 -7.18 2.86
CA PHE A 46 -11.29 -6.09 2.06
C PHE A 46 -10.36 -6.62 0.97
N ALA A 47 -10.54 -6.12 -0.25
CA ALA A 47 -9.61 -6.30 -1.36
C ALA A 47 -9.13 -4.93 -1.87
N ASN A 48 -7.82 -4.80 -2.06
CA ASN A 48 -7.23 -3.69 -2.78
C ASN A 48 -6.76 -4.15 -4.17
N ILE A 49 -7.29 -3.54 -5.22
CA ILE A 49 -6.86 -3.80 -6.60
C ILE A 49 -5.89 -2.71 -7.00
N THR A 50 -4.70 -3.11 -7.42
CA THR A 50 -3.54 -2.22 -7.62
C THR A 50 -2.62 -2.78 -8.70
N GLY A 51 -1.38 -2.28 -8.75
CA GLY A 51 -0.31 -2.75 -9.61
C GLY A 51 -0.12 -1.85 -10.81
N GLY A 52 1.14 -1.52 -11.11
CA GLY A 52 1.49 -0.48 -12.07
C GLY A 52 0.43 0.61 -12.07
N GLU A 53 -0.36 0.65 -13.14
CA GLU A 53 -1.69 1.24 -13.16
C GLU A 53 -2.77 0.21 -13.55
N PRO A 54 -3.77 -0.13 -12.70
CA PRO A 54 -4.81 -1.10 -13.06
C PRO A 54 -5.59 -0.73 -14.33
N PHE A 55 -5.82 0.56 -14.56
CA PHE A 55 -6.62 1.06 -15.70
C PHE A 55 -5.93 0.96 -17.06
N VAL A 56 -4.71 0.39 -17.14
CA VAL A 56 -4.10 -0.04 -18.41
C VAL A 56 -4.57 -1.44 -18.84
N ARG A 57 -5.24 -2.19 -17.96
CA ARG A 57 -5.83 -3.49 -18.29
C ARG A 57 -7.18 -3.33 -18.97
N LEU A 58 -7.40 -4.12 -20.02
CA LEU A 58 -8.65 -4.15 -20.78
C LEU A 58 -9.72 -5.01 -20.09
N ASP A 59 -9.29 -6.00 -19.31
CA ASP A 59 -10.10 -6.98 -18.59
C ASP A 59 -10.27 -6.64 -17.10
N LEU A 60 -9.98 -5.39 -16.71
CA LEU A 60 -10.08 -4.96 -15.30
C LEU A 60 -11.51 -5.16 -14.76
N GLU A 61 -12.54 -4.86 -15.55
CA GLU A 61 -13.93 -5.02 -15.11
C GLU A 61 -14.28 -6.49 -14.78
N ASP A 62 -13.70 -7.46 -15.50
CA ASP A 62 -13.91 -8.90 -15.27
C ASP A 62 -13.24 -9.35 -13.96
N ILE A 63 -12.04 -8.81 -13.67
CA ILE A 63 -11.36 -9.01 -12.38
C ILE A 63 -12.21 -8.45 -11.23
N ILE A 64 -12.75 -7.25 -11.40
CA ILE A 64 -13.59 -6.62 -10.38
C ILE A 64 -14.87 -7.43 -10.15
N GLU A 65 -15.49 -7.95 -11.20
CA GLU A 65 -16.68 -8.81 -11.12
C GLU A 65 -16.41 -10.08 -10.30
N VAL A 66 -15.31 -10.80 -10.57
CA VAL A 66 -14.91 -11.93 -9.73
C VAL A 66 -14.66 -11.50 -8.29
N MET A 67 -13.94 -10.39 -8.07
CA MET A 67 -13.60 -9.95 -6.72
C MET A 67 -14.80 -9.49 -5.89
N TYR A 68 -15.89 -9.01 -6.51
CA TYR A 68 -17.14 -8.72 -5.79
C TYR A 68 -17.79 -9.99 -5.22
N THR A 69 -17.50 -11.16 -5.80
CA THR A 69 -17.92 -12.43 -5.20
C THR A 69 -17.05 -12.86 -4.03
N LYS A 70 -15.90 -12.19 -3.80
CA LYS A 70 -14.87 -12.60 -2.84
C LYS A 70 -14.60 -11.58 -1.74
N ALA A 71 -15.10 -10.35 -1.83
CA ALA A 71 -14.77 -9.31 -0.86
C ALA A 71 -15.95 -8.39 -0.55
N ASP A 72 -16.16 -8.12 0.75
CA ASP A 72 -17.20 -7.18 1.22
C ASP A 72 -16.95 -5.75 0.75
N ARG A 73 -15.68 -5.39 0.53
CA ARG A 73 -15.24 -4.05 0.14
C ARG A 73 -14.05 -4.11 -0.79
N ILE A 74 -14.18 -3.46 -1.94
CA ILE A 74 -13.12 -3.37 -2.94
C ILE A 74 -12.71 -1.91 -3.09
N VAL A 75 -11.40 -1.66 -3.06
CA VAL A 75 -10.82 -0.35 -3.39
C VAL A 75 -9.83 -0.51 -4.51
N ILE A 76 -9.89 0.34 -5.53
CA ILE A 76 -8.89 0.44 -6.58
C ILE A 76 -7.92 1.59 -6.24
N SER A 77 -6.64 1.28 -6.20
CA SER A 77 -5.55 2.26 -6.11
C SER A 77 -5.13 2.64 -7.54
N THR A 78 -5.14 3.94 -7.87
CA THR A 78 -4.87 4.43 -9.23
C THR A 78 -4.11 5.76 -9.20
N SER A 79 -3.38 6.07 -10.26
CA SER A 79 -2.82 7.42 -10.46
C SER A 79 -3.89 8.49 -10.74
N GLY A 80 -5.11 8.09 -11.11
CA GLY A 80 -6.17 9.01 -11.53
C GLY A 80 -6.00 9.54 -12.96
N TRP A 81 -5.03 9.04 -13.72
CA TRP A 81 -4.74 9.50 -15.09
C TRP A 81 -5.88 9.19 -16.08
N HIS A 82 -6.52 8.03 -15.93
CA HIS A 82 -7.53 7.49 -16.85
C HIS A 82 -8.96 7.87 -16.46
N THR A 83 -9.25 9.16 -16.25
CA THR A 83 -10.55 9.67 -15.77
C THR A 83 -11.76 9.00 -16.43
N LYS A 84 -11.78 8.90 -17.77
CA LYS A 84 -12.90 8.28 -18.51
C LYS A 84 -13.10 6.80 -18.18
N LYS A 85 -12.01 6.03 -18.07
CA LYS A 85 -12.09 4.60 -17.72
C LYS A 85 -12.52 4.42 -16.26
N ILE A 86 -12.03 5.27 -15.37
CA ILE A 86 -12.40 5.27 -13.94
C ILE A 86 -13.90 5.55 -13.76
N ILE A 87 -14.42 6.57 -14.44
CA ILE A 87 -15.85 6.92 -14.41
C ILE A 87 -16.69 5.76 -14.94
N LYS A 88 -16.35 5.22 -16.12
CA LYS A 88 -17.07 4.08 -16.72
C LYS A 88 -17.11 2.87 -15.79
N LEU A 89 -16.00 2.55 -15.13
CA LEU A 89 -15.95 1.45 -14.16
C LEU A 89 -16.88 1.73 -12.96
N ALA A 90 -16.87 2.95 -12.43
CA ALA A 90 -17.73 3.33 -11.31
C ALA A 90 -19.23 3.38 -11.67
N GLU A 91 -19.60 3.63 -12.93
CA GLU A 91 -20.97 3.49 -13.41
C GLU A 91 -21.46 2.05 -13.34
N ARG A 92 -20.60 1.08 -13.70
CA ARG A 92 -20.91 -0.35 -13.61
C ARG A 92 -20.89 -0.86 -12.15
N PHE A 93 -19.99 -0.32 -11.32
CA PHE A 93 -19.77 -0.75 -9.95
C PHE A 93 -19.90 0.42 -8.95
N PRO A 94 -21.12 0.85 -8.59
CA PRO A 94 -21.34 2.07 -7.79
C PRO A 94 -20.82 1.98 -6.34
N ASP A 95 -20.61 0.76 -5.82
CA ASP A 95 -20.06 0.52 -4.49
C ASP A 95 -18.52 0.41 -4.49
N ILE A 96 -17.85 0.67 -5.63
CA ILE A 96 -16.39 0.60 -5.73
C ILE A 96 -15.74 1.74 -4.95
N GLY A 97 -14.68 1.43 -4.21
CA GLY A 97 -13.83 2.45 -3.64
C GLY A 97 -12.73 2.88 -4.60
N ILE A 98 -12.43 4.17 -4.68
CA ILE A 98 -11.32 4.70 -5.50
C ILE A 98 -10.36 5.49 -4.61
N ARG A 99 -9.06 5.21 -4.74
CA ARG A 99 -7.98 5.96 -4.10
C ARG A 99 -6.99 6.44 -5.14
N VAL A 100 -6.96 7.77 -5.32
CA VAL A 100 -6.03 8.43 -6.25
C VAL A 100 -4.72 8.76 -5.53
N SER A 101 -3.59 8.43 -6.13
CA SER A 101 -2.28 8.85 -5.61
C SER A 101 -2.04 10.34 -5.91
N ILE A 102 -1.93 11.16 -4.86
CA ILE A 102 -1.61 12.59 -4.93
C ILE A 102 -0.45 12.88 -3.99
N GLU A 103 0.71 13.24 -4.54
CA GLU A 103 1.96 13.32 -3.80
C GLU A 103 2.30 14.74 -3.32
N GLY A 104 1.49 15.74 -3.64
CA GLY A 104 1.71 17.12 -3.25
C GLY A 104 0.65 18.04 -3.85
N LEU A 105 0.82 19.35 -3.67
CA LEU A 105 0.13 20.36 -4.47
C LEU A 105 0.56 20.28 -5.95
N PRO A 106 -0.14 20.92 -6.90
CA PRO A 106 -0.04 20.58 -8.33
C PRO A 106 1.38 20.38 -8.87
N ILE A 107 2.27 21.35 -8.63
CA ILE A 107 3.66 21.31 -9.10
C ILE A 107 4.43 20.14 -8.48
N MET A 108 4.35 19.99 -7.16
CA MET A 108 5.07 18.93 -6.44
C MET A 108 4.55 17.55 -6.81
N ASN A 109 3.23 17.39 -6.96
CA ASN A 109 2.63 16.14 -7.40
C ASN A 109 3.16 15.73 -8.77
N ASP A 110 3.08 16.63 -9.74
CA ASP A 110 3.44 16.32 -11.13
C ASP A 110 4.94 16.04 -11.26
N GLU A 111 5.77 16.78 -10.51
CA GLU A 111 7.21 16.52 -10.41
C GLU A 111 7.48 15.12 -9.84
N LEU A 112 6.88 14.77 -8.70
CA LEU A 112 7.14 13.50 -8.02
C LEU A 112 6.55 12.30 -8.75
N ARG A 113 5.41 12.47 -9.43
CA ARG A 113 4.71 11.44 -10.20
C ARG A 113 5.25 11.32 -11.63
N GLY A 114 6.06 12.29 -12.08
CA GLY A 114 6.74 12.31 -13.36
C GLY A 114 5.81 12.50 -14.55
N ARG A 115 4.68 13.19 -14.37
CA ARG A 115 3.74 13.48 -15.46
C ARG A 115 2.93 14.74 -15.19
N GLU A 116 3.04 15.69 -16.10
CA GLU A 116 2.33 16.98 -16.02
C GLU A 116 0.81 16.81 -16.17
N GLY A 117 0.05 17.60 -15.39
CA GLY A 117 -1.41 17.56 -15.31
C GLY A 117 -1.94 16.38 -14.48
N GLY A 118 -1.08 15.64 -13.78
CA GLY A 118 -1.46 14.50 -12.96
C GLY A 118 -2.36 14.90 -11.79
N PHE A 119 -2.03 16.00 -11.10
CA PHE A 119 -2.83 16.52 -9.99
C PHE A 119 -4.24 16.90 -10.45
N ASP A 120 -4.34 17.72 -11.50
CA ASP A 120 -5.61 18.22 -12.00
C ASP A 120 -6.52 17.10 -12.50
N ARG A 121 -5.96 16.10 -13.20
CA ARG A 121 -6.71 14.91 -13.63
C ARG A 121 -7.18 14.08 -12.44
N GLY A 122 -6.32 13.88 -11.44
CA GLY A 122 -6.66 13.16 -10.22
C GLY A 122 -7.82 13.82 -9.47
N ILE A 123 -7.73 15.13 -9.23
CA ILE A 123 -8.80 15.89 -8.56
C ILE A 123 -10.09 15.92 -9.39
N ARG A 124 -10.01 16.16 -10.70
CA ARG A 124 -11.19 16.14 -11.59
C ARG A 124 -11.89 14.78 -11.56
N THR A 125 -11.14 13.69 -11.55
CA THR A 125 -11.68 12.34 -11.42
C THR A 125 -12.45 12.18 -10.11
N LEU A 126 -11.85 12.58 -8.99
CA LEU A 126 -12.50 12.49 -7.68
C LEU A 126 -13.76 13.36 -7.57
N LEU A 127 -13.74 14.57 -8.13
CA LEU A 127 -14.92 15.44 -8.17
C LEU A 127 -16.05 14.83 -9.02
N SER A 128 -15.72 14.23 -10.16
CA SER A 128 -16.69 13.56 -11.03
C SER A 128 -17.33 12.35 -10.32
N LEU A 129 -16.51 11.52 -9.67
CA LEU A 129 -17.01 10.38 -8.87
C LEU A 129 -17.90 10.83 -7.70
N LYS A 130 -17.55 11.97 -7.07
CA LYS A 130 -18.37 12.56 -6.01
C LYS A 130 -19.74 12.99 -6.53
N GLU A 131 -19.77 13.64 -7.70
CA GLU A 131 -21.02 14.08 -8.35
C GLU A 131 -21.92 12.90 -8.73
N MET A 132 -21.32 11.78 -9.15
CA MET A 132 -22.01 10.51 -9.38
C MET A 132 -22.56 9.85 -8.10
N GLY A 133 -22.19 10.36 -6.91
CA GLY A 133 -22.63 9.83 -5.62
C GLY A 133 -21.76 8.69 -5.06
N ILE A 134 -20.59 8.42 -5.65
CA ILE A 134 -19.66 7.41 -5.13
C ILE A 134 -19.10 7.89 -3.79
N LYS A 135 -19.30 7.08 -2.74
CA LYS A 135 -19.00 7.50 -1.35
C LYS A 135 -17.57 7.17 -0.92
N ASP A 136 -17.03 6.03 -1.35
CA ASP A 136 -15.73 5.54 -0.89
C ASP A 136 -14.60 6.07 -1.78
N ILE A 137 -14.46 7.39 -1.87
CA ILE A 137 -13.43 8.04 -2.69
C ILE A 137 -12.47 8.87 -1.85
N GLY A 138 -11.25 9.03 -2.36
CA GLY A 138 -10.26 9.90 -1.76
C GLY A 138 -8.90 9.79 -2.39
N PHE A 139 -7.92 10.39 -1.74
CA PHE A 139 -6.55 10.38 -2.22
C PHE A 139 -5.56 10.08 -1.10
N GLY A 140 -4.36 9.69 -1.49
CA GLY A 140 -3.29 9.39 -0.55
C GLY A 140 -1.98 10.02 -0.96
N GLN A 141 -1.20 10.39 0.04
CA GLN A 141 0.16 10.93 -0.12
C GLN A 141 1.18 9.95 0.46
N THR A 142 2.21 9.67 -0.33
CA THR A 142 3.45 9.05 0.11
C THR A 142 4.42 10.14 0.52
N VAL A 143 4.51 10.41 1.82
CA VAL A 143 5.35 11.45 2.38
C VAL A 143 6.84 11.09 2.20
N SER A 144 7.61 12.08 1.82
CA SER A 144 9.02 12.03 1.47
C SER A 144 9.72 13.32 1.89
N ASN A 145 11.03 13.40 1.60
CA ASN A 145 11.81 14.60 1.87
C ASN A 145 11.26 15.87 1.21
N LYS A 146 10.64 15.72 0.02
CA LYS A 146 10.31 16.85 -0.85
C LYS A 146 8.88 17.37 -0.69
N ASN A 147 7.96 16.58 -0.15
CA ASN A 147 6.53 16.91 -0.14
C ASN A 147 5.90 16.96 1.25
N SER A 148 6.68 16.81 2.33
CA SER A 148 6.09 16.74 3.67
C SER A 148 5.37 18.03 4.08
N HIS A 149 5.81 19.18 3.56
CA HIS A 149 5.14 20.48 3.74
C HIS A 149 3.74 20.54 3.11
N ASP A 150 3.45 19.72 2.10
CA ASP A 150 2.13 19.65 1.44
C ASP A 150 1.14 18.75 2.19
N LEU A 151 1.59 18.01 3.22
CA LEU A 151 0.75 17.08 3.99
C LEU A 151 -0.47 17.75 4.61
N LEU A 152 -0.28 18.91 5.25
CA LEU A 152 -1.35 19.63 5.93
C LEU A 152 -2.29 20.32 4.94
N PRO A 153 -1.81 21.03 3.88
CA PRO A 153 -2.67 21.51 2.81
C PRO A 153 -3.53 20.42 2.16
N LEU A 154 -2.95 19.26 1.86
CA LEU A 154 -3.67 18.12 1.26
C LEU A 154 -4.70 17.52 2.23
N TYR A 155 -4.38 17.44 3.52
CA TYR A 155 -5.36 17.07 4.54
C TYR A 155 -6.55 18.04 4.58
N GLU A 156 -6.31 19.36 4.58
CA GLU A 156 -7.41 20.34 4.57
C GLU A 156 -8.23 20.28 3.27
N LEU A 157 -7.57 20.06 2.12
CA LEU A 157 -8.26 19.81 0.85
C LEU A 157 -9.18 18.59 0.97
N SER A 158 -8.68 17.46 1.46
CA SER A 158 -9.49 16.23 1.62
C SER A 158 -10.72 16.47 2.51
N LYS A 159 -10.55 17.23 3.58
CA LYS A 159 -11.60 17.56 4.55
C LYS A 159 -12.64 18.48 3.93
N SER A 160 -12.22 19.50 3.19
CA SER A 160 -13.13 20.42 2.47
C SER A 160 -13.97 19.69 1.41
N LEU A 161 -13.38 18.67 0.78
CA LEU A 161 -14.04 17.82 -0.20
C LEU A 161 -14.86 16.69 0.43
N GLY A 162 -14.76 16.46 1.74
CA GLY A 162 -15.43 15.35 2.41
C GLY A 162 -14.93 13.98 1.95
N MET A 163 -13.65 13.90 1.57
CA MET A 163 -13.00 12.72 1.00
C MET A 163 -12.09 12.03 2.00
N GLU A 164 -11.73 10.79 1.69
CA GLU A 164 -10.77 10.04 2.47
C GLU A 164 -9.34 10.49 2.18
N PHE A 165 -8.52 10.62 3.24
CA PHE A 165 -7.11 10.93 3.13
C PHE A 165 -6.27 9.79 3.70
N ALA A 166 -5.43 9.20 2.86
CA ALA A 166 -4.49 8.17 3.24
C ALA A 166 -3.08 8.75 3.36
N THR A 167 -2.35 8.33 4.37
CA THR A 167 -0.96 8.74 4.57
C THR A 167 -0.05 7.53 4.53
N ALA A 168 1.12 7.70 3.94
CA ALA A 168 2.21 6.76 3.96
C ALA A 168 3.54 7.53 4.05
N SER A 169 4.62 6.81 4.32
CA SER A 169 5.99 7.25 4.00
C SER A 169 6.46 6.39 2.83
N PHE A 170 7.40 6.86 2.00
CA PHE A 170 8.00 5.97 0.99
C PHE A 170 8.67 4.76 1.66
N HIS A 171 8.79 3.67 0.91
CA HIS A 171 9.41 2.43 1.36
C HIS A 171 10.28 1.89 0.22
N ASN A 172 11.31 1.13 0.58
CA ASN A 172 12.05 0.30 -0.35
C ASN A 172 11.45 -1.10 -0.41
N SER A 173 11.39 -1.67 -1.62
CA SER A 173 10.95 -3.04 -1.84
C SER A 173 11.22 -3.51 -3.26
N PHE A 174 11.18 -4.83 -3.45
CA PHE A 174 11.17 -5.45 -4.78
C PHE A 174 10.02 -4.92 -5.65
N TYR A 175 8.86 -4.66 -5.06
CA TYR A 175 7.66 -4.21 -5.77
C TYR A 175 7.81 -2.80 -6.35
N PHE A 176 8.50 -1.91 -5.64
CA PHE A 176 8.76 -0.55 -6.11
C PHE A 176 10.01 -0.45 -7.00
N HIS A 177 10.80 -1.53 -7.10
CA HIS A 177 12.12 -1.52 -7.75
C HIS A 177 13.02 -0.39 -7.24
N ARG A 178 13.01 -0.17 -5.92
CA ARG A 178 13.73 0.91 -5.25
C ARG A 178 14.35 0.45 -3.93
N ASP A 179 15.57 0.90 -3.69
CA ASP A 179 16.38 0.66 -2.48
C ASP A 179 16.97 1.95 -1.87
N ASP A 180 16.71 3.12 -2.46
CA ASP A 180 17.30 4.41 -2.09
C ASP A 180 16.30 5.41 -1.48
N ASN A 181 15.06 5.02 -1.22
CA ASN A 181 14.06 5.87 -0.57
C ASN A 181 14.36 6.05 0.94
N ILE A 182 15.06 7.13 1.30
CA ILE A 182 15.46 7.43 2.69
C ILE A 182 14.97 8.81 3.11
N VAL A 183 14.27 8.89 4.25
CA VAL A 183 13.87 10.19 4.85
C VAL A 183 15.08 10.80 5.57
N THR A 184 15.65 11.84 5.00
CA THR A 184 16.85 12.52 5.51
C THR A 184 16.51 13.74 6.37
N ASN A 185 15.44 14.48 6.06
CA ASN A 185 14.94 15.61 6.87
C ASN A 185 13.92 15.16 7.93
N LYS A 186 14.31 14.18 8.77
CA LYS A 186 13.42 13.51 9.74
C LYS A 186 12.66 14.49 10.65
N ASP A 187 13.31 15.56 11.12
CA ASP A 187 12.69 16.53 12.02
C ASP A 187 11.53 17.27 11.36
N GLU A 188 11.70 17.74 10.11
CA GLU A 188 10.64 18.40 9.35
C GLU A 188 9.48 17.45 9.09
N VAL A 189 9.78 16.25 8.58
CA VAL A 189 8.74 15.26 8.23
C VAL A 189 7.96 14.83 9.48
N THR A 190 8.65 14.55 10.58
CA THR A 190 7.97 14.14 11.84
C THR A 190 7.22 15.29 12.51
N ALA A 191 7.66 16.55 12.35
CA ALA A 191 6.90 17.72 12.77
C ALA A 191 5.59 17.86 11.97
N ASN A 192 5.63 17.70 10.64
CA ASN A 192 4.44 17.73 9.79
C ASN A 192 3.43 16.63 10.16
N PHE A 193 3.90 15.41 10.42
CA PHE A 193 3.02 14.34 10.94
C PHE A 193 2.50 14.65 12.34
N SER A 194 3.30 15.27 13.22
CA SER A 194 2.86 15.64 14.57
C SER A 194 1.73 16.67 14.52
N GLU A 195 1.82 17.66 13.64
CA GLU A 195 0.75 18.62 13.44
C GLU A 195 -0.51 17.97 12.86
N LEU A 196 -0.37 17.05 11.90
CA LEU A 196 -1.50 16.27 11.38
C LEU A 196 -2.20 15.48 12.50
N ILE A 197 -1.42 14.84 13.38
CA ILE A 197 -1.93 14.14 14.56
C ILE A 197 -2.74 15.09 15.46
N GLU A 198 -2.25 16.30 15.72
CA GLU A 198 -3.01 17.28 16.51
C GLU A 198 -4.34 17.65 15.86
N ARG A 199 -4.36 17.90 14.54
CA ARG A 199 -5.57 18.23 13.78
C ARG A 199 -6.57 17.08 13.81
N LEU A 200 -6.12 15.85 13.60
CA LEU A 200 -6.95 14.64 13.67
C LEU A 200 -7.55 14.41 15.07
N MET A 201 -6.80 14.69 16.14
CA MET A 201 -7.29 14.56 17.51
C MET A 201 -8.33 15.64 17.89
N LYS A 202 -8.31 16.79 17.23
CA LYS A 202 -9.34 17.85 17.38
C LYS A 202 -10.66 17.49 16.69
N GLU A 203 -10.68 16.56 15.74
CA GLU A 203 -11.91 16.12 15.10
C GLU A 203 -12.87 15.38 16.05
N ASN A 204 -14.14 15.27 15.65
CA ASN A 204 -15.20 14.62 16.42
C ASN A 204 -15.43 13.14 16.03
N LYS A 205 -14.69 12.62 15.05
CA LYS A 205 -14.89 11.26 14.52
C LYS A 205 -13.87 10.29 15.14
N PRO A 206 -14.28 9.17 15.76
CA PRO A 206 -13.36 8.16 16.28
C PRO A 206 -12.35 7.66 15.24
N LYS A 207 -12.78 7.49 13.98
CA LYS A 207 -11.91 7.11 12.86
C LYS A 207 -10.70 8.03 12.73
N SER A 208 -10.87 9.34 12.91
CA SER A 208 -9.79 10.33 12.82
C SER A 208 -8.79 10.18 13.97
N TRP A 209 -9.26 9.81 15.16
CA TRP A 209 -8.37 9.58 16.31
C TRP A 209 -7.51 8.32 16.13
N PHE A 210 -8.07 7.25 15.58
CA PHE A 210 -7.29 6.06 15.22
C PHE A 210 -6.35 6.32 14.03
N ARG A 211 -6.70 7.21 13.10
CA ARG A 211 -5.76 7.72 12.09
C ARG A 211 -4.60 8.48 12.73
N ALA A 212 -4.83 9.24 13.80
CA ALA A 212 -3.75 9.90 14.54
C ALA A 212 -2.77 8.87 15.12
N PHE A 213 -3.28 7.78 15.72
CA PHE A 213 -2.42 6.67 16.17
C PHE A 213 -1.66 6.01 15.01
N PHE A 214 -2.31 5.81 13.86
CA PHE A 214 -1.63 5.26 12.68
C PHE A 214 -0.46 6.18 12.22
N ASN A 215 -0.68 7.50 12.18
CA ASN A 215 0.37 8.47 11.83
C ASN A 215 1.49 8.55 12.87
N LEU A 216 1.21 8.27 14.15
CA LEU A 216 2.27 8.10 15.16
C LEU A 216 3.20 6.95 14.80
N GLY A 217 2.67 5.87 14.22
CA GLY A 217 3.48 4.77 13.71
C GLY A 217 4.35 5.14 12.52
N LEU A 218 3.92 6.08 11.67
CA LEU A 218 4.76 6.63 10.60
C LEU A 218 5.91 7.46 11.18
N ILE A 219 5.66 8.29 12.21
CA ILE A 219 6.73 8.98 12.95
C ILE A 219 7.74 7.97 13.52
N ASN A 220 7.25 6.89 14.14
CA ASN A 220 8.08 5.84 14.71
C ASN A 220 8.93 5.12 13.65
N TYR A 221 8.34 4.84 12.48
CA TYR A 221 9.04 4.27 11.32
C TYR A 221 10.16 5.20 10.82
N ILE A 222 9.86 6.49 10.63
CA ILE A 222 10.84 7.50 10.17
C ILE A 222 12.00 7.68 11.16
N ARG A 223 11.71 7.53 12.45
CA ARG A 223 12.73 7.51 13.53
C ARG A 223 13.48 6.17 13.64
N GLU A 224 13.25 5.25 12.70
CA GLU A 224 13.89 3.92 12.63
C GLU A 224 13.70 3.09 13.91
N GLN A 225 12.58 3.28 14.60
CA GLN A 225 12.26 2.54 15.80
C GLN A 225 11.51 1.25 15.47
N PRO A 226 11.61 0.20 16.31
CA PRO A 226 10.82 -1.03 16.15
C PRO A 226 9.32 -0.73 16.08
N ARG A 227 8.56 -1.54 15.33
CA ARG A 227 7.11 -1.36 15.15
C ARG A 227 6.38 -1.28 16.49
N MET A 228 5.33 -0.46 16.55
CA MET A 228 4.48 -0.34 17.74
C MET A 228 3.66 -1.61 18.02
N LEU A 229 3.31 -2.34 16.97
CA LEU A 229 2.52 -3.58 16.96
C LEU A 229 3.17 -4.57 15.98
N PRO A 230 2.98 -5.89 16.18
CA PRO A 230 3.55 -6.90 15.29
C PRO A 230 3.15 -6.75 13.83
N CYS A 231 3.95 -7.35 12.97
CA CYS A 231 3.57 -7.63 11.59
C CYS A 231 2.94 -9.04 11.52
N GLU A 232 1.71 -9.12 11.05
CA GLU A 232 1.01 -10.39 10.77
C GLU A 232 0.77 -10.59 9.27
N ALA A 233 1.65 -10.03 8.44
CA ALA A 233 1.71 -10.29 7.00
C ALA A 233 1.86 -11.80 6.73
N GLY A 234 1.19 -12.33 5.71
CA GLY A 234 1.09 -13.78 5.47
C GLY A 234 0.14 -14.53 6.41
N THR A 235 -0.46 -13.87 7.41
CA THR A 235 -1.46 -14.47 8.31
C THR A 235 -2.80 -13.74 8.22
N ALA A 236 -2.81 -12.42 8.41
CA ALA A 236 -4.01 -11.60 8.32
C ALA A 236 -4.24 -11.06 6.90
N ASN A 237 -3.17 -10.83 6.15
CA ASN A 237 -3.20 -10.27 4.81
C ASN A 237 -2.08 -10.86 3.94
N PHE A 238 -2.21 -10.75 2.63
CA PHE A 238 -1.19 -11.12 1.66
C PHE A 238 -1.36 -10.33 0.35
N PHE A 239 -0.38 -10.49 -0.54
CA PHE A 239 -0.31 -9.87 -1.84
C PHE A 239 -0.26 -10.95 -2.93
N ILE A 240 -0.92 -10.70 -4.05
CA ILE A 240 -0.84 -11.51 -5.26
C ILE A 240 -0.16 -10.66 -6.34
N GLU A 241 0.95 -11.15 -6.87
CA GLU A 241 1.69 -10.53 -7.97
C GLU A 241 1.03 -10.82 -9.34
N PRO A 242 1.36 -10.06 -10.40
CA PRO A 242 0.73 -10.25 -11.70
C PRO A 242 0.91 -11.65 -12.26
N ASN A 243 2.01 -12.34 -11.97
CA ASN A 243 2.24 -13.71 -12.42
C ASN A 243 1.46 -14.78 -11.60
N GLY A 244 0.80 -14.39 -10.50
CA GLY A 244 0.07 -15.29 -9.59
C GLY A 244 0.84 -15.65 -8.32
N ASP A 245 2.10 -15.19 -8.15
CA ASP A 245 2.86 -15.46 -6.95
C ASP A 245 2.22 -14.77 -5.73
N VAL A 246 2.17 -15.50 -4.61
CA VAL A 246 1.63 -15.03 -3.35
C VAL A 246 2.77 -14.62 -2.43
N TYR A 247 2.82 -13.36 -2.02
CA TYR A 247 3.77 -12.86 -1.03
C TYR A 247 3.04 -12.41 0.24
N PRO A 248 3.70 -12.50 1.42
CA PRO A 248 3.09 -12.04 2.67
C PRO A 248 2.89 -10.51 2.68
N CYS A 249 3.78 -9.76 2.03
CA CYS A 249 3.67 -8.31 1.86
C CYS A 249 4.43 -7.86 0.59
N ASN A 250 4.13 -6.66 0.09
CA ASN A 250 4.89 -6.00 -0.97
C ASN A 250 6.11 -5.21 -0.46
N GLY A 251 6.41 -5.29 0.84
CA GLY A 251 7.51 -4.56 1.48
C GLY A 251 8.80 -5.38 1.60
N LEU A 252 8.98 -6.44 0.81
CA LEU A 252 10.15 -7.32 0.91
C LEU A 252 11.35 -6.71 0.17
N GLU A 253 12.55 -6.93 0.68
CA GLU A 253 13.79 -6.54 0.02
C GLU A 253 14.71 -7.75 0.01
N GLU A 254 15.29 -8.06 -1.15
CA GLU A 254 16.06 -9.29 -1.35
C GLU A 254 17.27 -9.40 -0.41
N HIS A 255 17.89 -8.27 -0.07
CA HIS A 255 19.00 -8.23 0.86
C HIS A 255 18.62 -8.62 2.30
N TYR A 256 17.33 -8.56 2.68
CA TYR A 256 16.84 -9.14 3.93
C TYR A 256 16.30 -10.54 3.69
N TRP A 257 15.29 -10.66 2.85
CA TRP A 257 14.72 -11.91 2.32
C TRP A 257 13.57 -11.58 1.37
N LYS A 258 13.33 -12.46 0.40
CA LYS A 258 12.18 -12.42 -0.50
C LYS A 258 11.79 -13.84 -0.85
N GLU A 259 10.70 -14.33 -0.25
CA GLU A 259 10.18 -15.68 -0.53
C GLU A 259 8.67 -15.64 -0.73
N THR A 260 8.24 -16.37 -1.76
CA THR A 260 6.82 -16.56 -2.09
C THR A 260 6.23 -17.68 -1.23
N MET A 261 4.94 -17.56 -0.92
CA MET A 261 4.13 -18.57 -0.24
C MET A 261 3.63 -19.66 -1.22
N GLY A 262 3.76 -19.45 -2.53
CA GLY A 262 3.23 -20.30 -3.59
C GLY A 262 2.68 -19.47 -4.75
N ASN A 263 2.14 -20.13 -5.77
CA ASN A 263 1.49 -19.46 -6.91
C ASN A 263 0.04 -19.95 -7.03
N ILE A 264 -0.91 -19.02 -7.16
CA ILE A 264 -2.35 -19.36 -7.23
C ILE A 264 -2.72 -20.16 -8.48
N LYS A 265 -1.92 -20.08 -9.56
CA LYS A 265 -2.14 -20.79 -10.82
C LYS A 265 -1.67 -22.25 -10.76
N GLU A 266 -0.93 -22.62 -9.72
CA GLU A 266 -0.30 -23.94 -9.57
C GLU A 266 -1.00 -24.85 -8.57
N VAL A 267 -2.09 -24.39 -7.95
CA VAL A 267 -2.83 -25.12 -6.91
C VAL A 267 -4.28 -25.34 -7.31
N GLN A 268 -4.93 -26.37 -6.75
CA GLN A 268 -6.34 -26.65 -7.02
C GLN A 268 -7.29 -25.85 -6.12
N SER A 269 -6.80 -25.45 -4.94
CA SER A 269 -7.56 -24.66 -3.96
C SER A 269 -6.65 -23.65 -3.27
N PHE A 270 -7.22 -22.57 -2.74
CA PHE A 270 -6.44 -21.60 -1.99
C PHE A 270 -5.94 -22.16 -0.65
N GLU A 271 -6.69 -23.07 -0.02
CA GLU A 271 -6.32 -23.74 1.22
C GLU A 271 -5.02 -24.56 1.06
N GLU A 272 -4.86 -25.24 -0.08
CA GLU A 272 -3.63 -25.97 -0.42
C GLU A 272 -2.41 -25.05 -0.38
N LEU A 273 -2.48 -23.88 -1.01
CA LEU A 273 -1.42 -22.88 -0.96
C LEU A 273 -1.23 -22.34 0.46
N TRP A 274 -2.33 -21.94 1.10
CA TRP A 274 -2.29 -21.18 2.35
C TRP A 274 -1.78 -22.01 3.54
N PHE A 275 -2.10 -23.30 3.60
CA PHE A 275 -1.66 -24.22 4.66
C PHE A 275 -0.44 -25.07 4.27
N SER A 276 0.21 -24.76 3.14
CA SER A 276 1.43 -25.43 2.71
C SER A 276 2.61 -25.19 3.67
N GLU A 277 3.57 -26.11 3.67
CA GLU A 277 4.84 -25.96 4.38
C GLU A 277 5.61 -24.71 3.93
N LYS A 278 5.56 -24.40 2.63
CA LYS A 278 6.16 -23.20 2.05
C LYS A 278 5.57 -21.92 2.65
N ALA A 279 4.24 -21.84 2.73
CA ALA A 279 3.56 -20.71 3.34
C ALA A 279 3.89 -20.59 4.85
N GLU A 280 4.01 -21.71 5.57
CA GLU A 280 4.40 -21.69 6.99
C GLU A 280 5.83 -21.23 7.20
N ASN A 281 6.77 -21.67 6.35
CA ASN A 281 8.15 -21.18 6.36
C ASN A 281 8.23 -19.67 6.14
N VAL A 282 7.44 -19.14 5.21
CA VAL A 282 7.33 -17.69 5.00
C VAL A 282 6.77 -16.97 6.23
N ARG A 283 5.75 -17.51 6.91
CA ARG A 283 5.24 -16.93 8.17
C ARG A 283 6.28 -16.91 9.26
N ASN A 284 7.12 -17.94 9.35
CA ASN A 284 8.26 -17.97 10.27
C ASN A 284 9.26 -16.85 9.97
N LYS A 285 9.53 -16.55 8.69
CA LYS A 285 10.36 -15.39 8.30
C LYS A 285 9.71 -14.05 8.62
N VAL A 286 8.39 -13.92 8.45
CA VAL A 286 7.67 -12.70 8.86
C VAL A 286 7.80 -12.49 10.36
N ARG A 287 7.71 -13.56 11.16
CA ARG A 287 7.79 -13.50 12.63
C ARG A 287 9.10 -12.87 13.11
N THR A 288 10.21 -13.09 12.43
CA THR A 288 11.53 -12.54 12.77
C THR A 288 12.04 -11.50 11.77
N CYS A 289 11.16 -10.96 10.92
CA CYS A 289 11.56 -10.01 9.87
C CYS A 289 12.18 -8.76 10.51
N PRO A 290 13.40 -8.34 10.11
CA PRO A 290 14.12 -7.24 10.74
C PRO A 290 13.53 -5.87 10.39
N LYS A 291 12.69 -5.79 9.35
CA LYS A 291 12.11 -4.53 8.87
C LYS A 291 11.09 -3.98 9.86
N ASN A 292 11.17 -2.68 10.11
CA ASN A 292 10.25 -1.94 10.98
C ASN A 292 9.12 -1.22 10.21
N CYS A 293 8.76 -1.67 9.00
CA CYS A 293 7.77 -1.03 8.12
C CYS A 293 6.43 -0.75 8.81
N TRP A 294 5.77 0.33 8.40
CA TRP A 294 4.45 0.72 8.93
C TRP A 294 3.46 1.08 7.82
N MET A 295 3.19 0.12 6.94
CA MET A 295 2.23 0.29 5.83
C MET A 295 0.80 0.00 6.28
N VAL A 296 -0.18 0.75 5.76
CA VAL A 296 -1.60 0.63 6.14
C VAL A 296 -2.13 -0.80 6.03
N GLY A 297 -1.75 -1.55 4.98
CA GLY A 297 -2.18 -2.94 4.78
C GLY A 297 -1.70 -3.91 5.86
N THR A 298 -0.56 -3.62 6.52
CA THR A 298 -0.02 -4.47 7.60
C THR A 298 -0.31 -3.91 8.98
N ALA A 299 -0.52 -2.60 9.12
CA ALA A 299 -0.76 -1.93 10.40
C ALA A 299 -2.25 -1.89 10.76
N ALA A 300 -3.15 -1.62 9.81
CA ALA A 300 -4.57 -1.48 10.10
C ALA A 300 -5.22 -2.79 10.61
N PRO A 301 -4.93 -3.99 10.05
CA PRO A 301 -5.48 -5.24 10.58
C PRO A 301 -5.06 -5.50 12.04
N VAL A 302 -3.77 -5.32 12.36
CA VAL A 302 -3.26 -5.55 13.73
C VAL A 302 -3.73 -4.48 14.72
N MET A 303 -3.90 -3.23 14.27
CA MET A 303 -4.53 -2.18 15.10
C MET A 303 -5.96 -2.54 15.48
N LYS A 304 -6.75 -3.13 14.56
CA LYS A 304 -8.12 -3.60 14.85
C LYS A 304 -8.12 -4.83 15.76
N LYS A 305 -7.21 -5.79 15.51
CA LYS A 305 -7.09 -7.02 16.32
C LYS A 305 -6.72 -6.71 17.77
N TYR A 306 -5.76 -5.81 17.98
CA TYR A 306 -5.25 -5.42 19.29
C TYR A 306 -5.77 -4.05 19.74
N ILE A 307 -7.05 -3.75 19.46
CA ILE A 307 -7.66 -2.41 19.58
C ILE A 307 -7.49 -1.77 20.96
N TYR A 308 -7.37 -2.57 22.03
CA TYR A 308 -7.11 -2.10 23.38
C TYR A 308 -5.86 -1.21 23.46
N HIS A 309 -4.79 -1.53 22.74
CA HIS A 309 -3.54 -0.76 22.79
C HIS A 309 -3.67 0.59 22.08
N PRO A 310 -4.10 0.68 20.80
CA PRO A 310 -4.40 1.96 20.17
C PRO A 310 -5.44 2.77 20.94
N ALA A 311 -6.50 2.13 21.45
CA ALA A 311 -7.57 2.80 22.20
C ALA A 311 -7.05 3.48 23.48
N LYS A 312 -6.15 2.83 24.23
CA LYS A 312 -5.52 3.43 25.42
C LYS A 312 -4.77 4.72 25.08
N TRP A 313 -4.00 4.73 23.99
CA TRP A 313 -3.30 5.93 23.53
C TRP A 313 -4.28 7.00 23.02
N VAL A 314 -5.30 6.59 22.24
CA VAL A 314 -6.32 7.47 21.68
C VAL A 314 -7.11 8.18 22.77
N VAL A 315 -7.64 7.45 23.77
CA VAL A 315 -8.42 8.02 24.86
C VAL A 315 -7.58 9.02 25.67
N LYS A 316 -6.34 8.64 26.03
CA LYS A 316 -5.42 9.52 26.76
C LYS A 316 -5.17 10.83 26.01
N ASN A 317 -4.90 10.76 24.71
CA ASN A 317 -4.59 11.96 23.93
C ASN A 317 -5.85 12.74 23.52
N LYS A 318 -7.03 12.09 23.44
CA LYS A 318 -8.28 12.80 23.22
C LYS A 318 -8.65 13.65 24.43
N ILE A 319 -8.46 13.13 25.65
CA ILE A 319 -8.60 13.92 26.88
C ILE A 319 -7.65 15.12 26.88
N LYS A 320 -6.37 14.92 26.51
CA LYS A 320 -5.42 16.04 26.37
C LYS A 320 -5.90 17.10 25.36
N SER A 321 -6.34 16.66 24.18
CA SER A 321 -6.89 17.54 23.15
C SER A 321 -8.05 18.39 23.68
N LEU A 322 -9.00 17.77 24.39
CA LEU A 322 -10.16 18.46 24.99
C LEU A 322 -9.75 19.45 26.09
N LEU A 323 -8.66 19.19 26.80
CA LEU A 323 -8.09 20.08 27.82
C LEU A 323 -7.14 21.15 27.25
N GLY A 324 -7.02 21.26 25.91
CA GLY A 324 -6.10 22.20 25.25
C GLY A 324 -4.62 21.89 25.47
N ARG A 325 -4.28 20.65 25.85
CA ARG A 325 -2.90 20.20 26.10
C ARG A 325 -2.29 19.59 24.84
N PRO A 326 -0.96 19.71 24.64
CA PRO A 326 -0.28 19.16 23.47
C PRO A 326 -0.40 17.63 23.42
N ILE A 327 -0.49 17.10 22.20
CA ILE A 327 -0.54 15.65 21.95
C ILE A 327 0.88 15.09 22.06
N CYS A 328 1.02 13.92 22.69
CA CYS A 328 2.35 13.32 22.84
C CYS A 328 2.70 12.45 21.64
N THR A 329 3.66 12.91 20.84
CA THR A 329 4.21 12.19 19.68
C THR A 329 5.63 11.66 19.93
N ASP A 330 6.27 12.03 21.05
CA ASP A 330 7.61 11.55 21.42
C ASP A 330 7.61 10.24 22.19
N MET A 331 6.61 10.00 23.04
CA MET A 331 6.47 8.73 23.76
C MET A 331 5.60 7.76 22.98
N VAL A 332 6.24 7.03 22.05
CA VAL A 332 5.58 6.01 21.25
C VAL A 332 5.39 4.73 22.08
N PRO A 333 4.16 4.19 22.20
CA PRO A 333 3.92 2.96 22.96
C PRO A 333 4.47 1.74 22.22
N LYS A 334 5.22 0.89 22.93
CA LYS A 334 5.48 -0.49 22.50
C LYS A 334 4.36 -1.38 23.00
N CYS A 335 3.65 -2.03 22.08
CA CYS A 335 2.54 -2.91 22.39
C CYS A 335 3.02 -4.35 22.26
N ASP A 336 3.46 -4.94 23.37
CA ASP A 336 3.77 -6.37 23.42
C ASP A 336 2.48 -7.18 23.52
N VAL A 337 2.24 -8.01 22.51
CA VAL A 337 1.13 -8.94 22.39
C VAL A 337 1.62 -10.35 22.09
N GLY A 338 2.87 -10.66 22.46
CA GLY A 338 3.51 -11.96 22.22
C GLY A 338 4.25 -12.06 20.90
N GLN A 339 4.64 -10.94 20.31
CA GLN A 339 5.48 -10.95 19.12
C GLN A 339 6.92 -11.35 19.44
N ASP A 340 7.61 -11.92 18.44
CA ASP A 340 9.01 -12.30 18.58
C ASP A 340 9.88 -11.04 18.79
N PRO A 341 10.80 -11.04 19.77
CA PRO A 341 11.68 -9.91 20.05
C PRO A 341 12.56 -9.47 18.87
N LEU A 342 12.80 -10.35 17.89
CA LEU A 342 13.57 -10.04 16.68
C LEU A 342 12.73 -9.31 15.62
N GLN A 343 11.40 -9.30 15.73
CA GLN A 343 10.55 -8.65 14.74
C GLN A 343 10.73 -7.12 14.77
N GLY A 344 11.21 -6.57 13.65
CA GLY A 344 11.53 -5.15 13.54
C GLY A 344 12.84 -4.77 14.24
N ASP A 345 13.69 -5.74 14.61
CA ASP A 345 15.07 -5.48 15.03
C ASP A 345 16.00 -5.44 13.82
N LEU A 346 16.28 -4.22 13.33
CA LEU A 346 17.17 -3.97 12.19
C LEU A 346 18.58 -4.56 12.39
N ARG A 347 18.99 -4.86 13.63
CA ARG A 347 20.32 -5.42 13.95
C ARG A 347 20.47 -6.89 13.59
N GLY A 348 19.37 -7.63 13.45
CA GLY A 348 19.38 -9.07 13.14
C GLY A 348 19.55 -9.41 11.66
N GLY A 349 19.53 -8.43 10.76
CA GLY A 349 19.48 -8.63 9.30
C GLY A 349 20.84 -8.83 8.61
N LEU A 350 21.96 -8.70 9.30
CA LEU A 350 23.29 -9.00 8.75
C LEU A 350 23.56 -10.51 8.81
N THR A 351 22.73 -11.32 8.15
CA THR A 351 23.17 -12.66 7.79
C THR A 351 24.20 -12.52 6.68
N THR A 352 25.44 -12.89 6.99
CA THR A 352 26.54 -13.03 6.02
C THR A 352 26.02 -13.67 4.75
N SER A 353 26.20 -12.98 3.61
CA SER A 353 25.85 -13.47 2.29
C SER A 353 26.57 -14.79 1.99
N SER A 354 25.95 -15.91 2.34
CA SER A 354 26.16 -17.12 1.58
C SER A 354 25.33 -16.95 0.32
N THR A 355 26.01 -16.76 -0.81
CA THR A 355 25.44 -16.86 -2.15
C THR A 355 24.84 -18.25 -2.32
N SER A 356 23.61 -18.43 -1.84
CA SER A 356 22.76 -19.54 -2.20
C SER A 356 22.06 -19.13 -3.48
N ASN A 357 22.48 -19.72 -4.59
CA ASN A 357 21.75 -19.71 -5.85
C ASN A 357 20.42 -20.43 -5.63
N ILE A 358 19.44 -19.73 -5.06
CA ILE A 358 18.06 -20.19 -5.01
C ILE A 358 17.40 -19.67 -6.28
N LYS A 359 17.45 -20.52 -7.32
CA LYS A 359 16.59 -20.37 -8.49
C LYS A 359 15.14 -20.42 -8.02
N GLY A 360 14.46 -19.27 -8.02
CA GLY A 360 13.01 -19.24 -7.95
C GLY A 360 12.45 -20.09 -9.08
N THR A 361 11.63 -21.08 -8.76
CA THR A 361 11.03 -22.02 -9.73
C THR A 361 9.81 -21.42 -10.45
N GLY A 362 9.64 -20.10 -10.44
CA GLY A 362 8.70 -19.38 -11.29
C GLY A 362 9.49 -18.50 -12.24
N LEU A 363 9.73 -18.98 -13.46
CA LEU A 363 10.39 -18.24 -14.53
C LEU A 363 9.50 -17.07 -14.96
N ILE A 364 9.65 -15.90 -14.34
CA ILE A 364 9.65 -14.68 -15.15
C ILE A 364 10.95 -14.77 -15.94
N THR A 365 10.86 -15.12 -17.22
CA THR A 365 12.03 -15.03 -18.09
C THR A 365 12.46 -13.56 -18.07
N GLU A 366 13.71 -13.29 -17.68
CA GLU A 366 14.25 -11.92 -17.73
C GLU A 366 13.94 -11.35 -19.13
N MET A 367 13.12 -10.30 -19.14
CA MET A 367 12.75 -9.63 -20.38
C MET A 367 13.99 -8.96 -20.93
N PHE A 368 14.31 -9.25 -22.19
CA PHE A 368 15.45 -8.60 -22.85
C PHE A 368 15.24 -7.09 -22.89
N GLU A 369 16.33 -6.33 -22.79
CA GLU A 369 16.27 -4.87 -22.71
C GLU A 369 15.51 -4.23 -23.88
N ASP A 370 15.70 -4.72 -25.10
CA ASP A 370 15.01 -4.22 -26.29
C ASP A 370 13.49 -4.49 -26.23
N GLU A 371 13.10 -5.67 -25.72
CA GLU A 371 11.68 -6.03 -25.52
C GLU A 371 11.06 -5.13 -24.45
N ARG A 372 11.79 -4.89 -23.36
CA ARG A 372 11.39 -4.01 -22.25
C ARG A 372 11.12 -2.59 -22.73
N LEU A 373 12.08 -2.00 -23.46
CA LEU A 373 11.95 -0.64 -23.99
C LEU A 373 10.77 -0.53 -24.97
N LYS A 374 10.61 -1.53 -25.85
CA LYS A 374 9.47 -1.57 -26.76
C LYS A 374 8.13 -1.60 -26.02
N LEU A 375 8.02 -2.41 -24.96
CA LEU A 375 6.79 -2.49 -24.16
C LEU A 375 6.50 -1.17 -23.42
N ILE A 376 7.55 -0.47 -22.96
CA ILE A 376 7.41 0.87 -22.37
C ILE A 376 6.88 1.87 -23.40
N ASP A 377 7.40 1.84 -24.62
CA ASP A 377 6.94 2.72 -25.71
C ASP A 377 5.48 2.42 -26.11
N GLU A 378 5.10 1.14 -26.20
CA GLU A 378 3.72 0.72 -26.46
C GLU A 378 2.76 1.24 -25.36
N ILE A 379 3.16 1.15 -24.09
CA ILE A 379 2.38 1.71 -22.98
C ILE A 379 2.27 3.23 -23.12
N GLU A 380 3.32 3.95 -23.51
CA GLU A 380 3.23 5.40 -23.74
C GLU A 380 2.29 5.74 -24.89
N GLU A 381 2.33 5.01 -25.99
CA GLU A 381 1.45 5.21 -27.14
C GLU A 381 -0.02 4.92 -26.83
N GLU A 382 -0.31 3.85 -26.10
CA GLU A 382 -1.67 3.52 -25.65
C GLU A 382 -2.26 4.57 -24.70
N ASN A 383 -1.41 5.41 -24.09
CA ASN A 383 -1.77 6.36 -23.03
C ASN A 383 -1.54 7.85 -23.39
N LYS A 384 -1.23 8.16 -24.65
CA LYS A 384 -1.36 9.50 -25.26
C LYS A 384 -2.83 9.80 -25.55
#